data_AF-W7G588-F1
#
_entry.id   AF-W7G588-F1
#
_cell.length_a   1.000
_cell.length_b   1.000
_cell.length_c   1.000
_cell.angle_alpha   90.00
_cell.angle_beta   90.00
_cell.angle_gamma   90.00
#
_symmetry.space_group_name_H-M   'P 1'
#
loop_
_entity.id
_entity.type
_entity.pdbx_description
1 polymer ?
#
loop_
_entity_poly.entity_id
_entity_poly.type
_entity_poly.pdbx_seq_one_letter_code
_entity_poly.pdbx_strand_id
1 'polypeptide(L)'
;MSWQQWWPHDPVVKTDLVDPYLVKVEKKKVYWYCSCGTSKTQPWCDGSHKGTRFKPMMYIPQTSGYRLLCGCKQSMHLPHYDFADLWVRANRNVPKAAAFTYVALFSFGIMTSWLFHP
;
A
#
# COMPACT_ATOMS: atom_id res chain seq x y z
N MET A 1 -16.53 -3.13 11.26
CA MET A 1 -16.96 -1.96 10.48
C MET A 1 -15.72 -1.24 10.02
N SER A 2 -15.54 -1.02 8.72
CA SER A 2 -14.40 -0.26 8.21
C SER A 2 -14.73 1.22 8.14
N TRP A 3 -13.74 2.11 8.29
CA TRP A 3 -13.86 3.57 8.19
C TRP A 3 -14.72 4.03 6.98
N GLN A 4 -14.61 3.31 5.87
CA GLN A 4 -15.31 3.57 4.60
C GLN A 4 -16.84 3.39 4.69
N GLN A 5 -17.34 2.66 5.69
CA GLN A 5 -18.78 2.45 5.89
C GLN A 5 -19.46 3.65 6.55
N TRP A 6 -18.70 4.49 7.26
CA TRP A 6 -19.23 5.65 7.98
C TRP A 6 -19.27 6.92 7.12
N TRP A 7 -18.37 7.05 6.14
CA TRP A 7 -18.33 8.17 5.18
C TRP A 7 -18.53 7.68 3.73
N PRO A 8 -19.78 7.58 3.25
CA PRO A 8 -20.06 7.06 1.90
C PRO A 8 -19.54 7.96 0.77
N HIS A 9 -19.35 9.26 1.05
CA HIS A 9 -18.96 10.25 0.04
C HIS A 9 -17.45 10.42 -0.09
N ASP A 10 -16.66 9.81 0.79
CA ASP A 10 -15.21 9.87 0.71
C ASP A 10 -14.72 8.99 -0.43
N PRO A 11 -13.81 9.49 -1.29
CA PRO A 11 -13.31 8.73 -2.41
C PRO A 11 -12.46 7.56 -1.89
N VAL A 12 -12.96 6.34 -2.09
CA VAL A 12 -12.25 5.12 -1.72
C VAL A 12 -11.43 4.62 -2.91
N VAL A 13 -10.13 4.44 -2.70
CA VAL A 13 -9.28 3.74 -3.67
C VAL A 13 -9.73 2.28 -3.72
N LYS A 14 -10.13 1.83 -4.91
CA LYS A 14 -10.39 0.43 -5.19
C LYS A 14 -9.20 -0.12 -5.97
N THR A 15 -8.42 -0.97 -5.33
CA THR A 15 -7.33 -1.72 -5.96
C THR A 15 -7.43 -3.18 -5.55
N ASP A 16 -7.26 -4.12 -6.47
CA ASP A 16 -7.28 -5.54 -6.15
C ASP A 16 -5.92 -5.97 -5.60
N LEU A 17 -4.84 -5.53 -6.26
CA LEU A 17 -3.45 -5.78 -5.86
C LEU A 17 -2.96 -4.69 -4.89
N VAL A 18 -2.43 -5.10 -3.74
CA VAL A 18 -1.86 -4.21 -2.72
C VAL A 18 -0.34 -4.26 -2.66
N ASP A 19 0.26 -5.29 -3.25
CA ASP A 19 1.70 -5.48 -3.31
C ASP A 19 2.41 -4.31 -4.01
N PRO A 20 3.65 -3.99 -3.60
CA PRO A 20 4.43 -2.97 -4.27
C PRO A 20 4.81 -3.38 -5.69
N TYR A 21 4.91 -2.39 -6.58
CA TYR A 21 5.38 -2.58 -7.94
C TYR A 21 6.87 -2.26 -8.04
N LEU A 22 7.67 -3.26 -8.42
CA LEU A 22 9.08 -3.07 -8.75
C LEU A 22 9.19 -2.59 -10.19
N VAL A 23 9.59 -1.33 -10.39
CA VAL A 23 9.71 -0.72 -11.72
C VAL A 23 11.10 -0.15 -11.96
N LYS A 24 11.59 -0.28 -13.19
CA LYS A 24 12.82 0.39 -13.63
C LYS A 24 12.47 1.80 -14.11
N VAL A 25 13.15 2.80 -13.55
CA VAL A 25 12.93 4.21 -13.85
C VAL A 25 14.21 4.90 -14.31
N GLU A 26 14.06 5.94 -15.11
CA GLU A 26 15.16 6.74 -15.67
C GLU A 26 15.21 8.11 -15.00
N LYS A 27 16.41 8.55 -14.58
CA LYS A 27 16.65 9.85 -13.97
C LYS A 27 16.05 10.99 -14.80
N LYS A 28 15.37 11.93 -14.14
CA LYS A 28 14.73 13.12 -14.74
C LYS A 28 13.61 12.84 -15.75
N LYS A 29 13.21 11.57 -15.96
CA LYS A 29 12.05 11.26 -16.80
C LYS A 29 10.76 11.48 -16.02
N VAL A 30 9.76 12.06 -16.68
CA VAL A 30 8.45 12.30 -16.09
C VAL A 30 7.61 11.04 -16.21
N TYR A 31 7.11 10.56 -15.07
CA TYR A 31 6.13 9.49 -15.00
C TYR A 31 4.85 9.97 -14.33
N TRP A 32 3.72 9.37 -14.69
CA TRP A 32 2.43 9.64 -14.07
C TRP A 32 1.98 8.43 -13.28
N TYR A 33 2.05 8.53 -11.97
CA TYR A 33 1.65 7.48 -11.04
C TYR A 33 0.12 7.43 -10.88
N CYS A 34 -0.44 6.23 -10.91
CA CYS A 34 -1.85 5.99 -10.67
C CYS A 34 -2.18 6.11 -9.17
N SER A 35 -3.00 7.10 -8.80
CA SER A 35 -3.54 7.28 -7.45
C SER A 35 -4.92 6.66 -7.24
N CYS A 36 -5.66 6.37 -8.32
CA CYS A 36 -7.05 5.88 -8.25
C CYS A 36 -7.19 4.36 -8.01
N GLY A 37 -6.14 3.59 -8.28
CA GLY A 37 -6.14 2.12 -8.17
C GLY A 37 -6.73 1.36 -9.36
N THR A 38 -7.44 2.02 -10.27
CA THR A 38 -8.19 1.37 -11.38
C THR A 38 -7.41 1.23 -12.69
N SER A 39 -6.15 1.66 -12.73
CA SER A 39 -5.35 1.58 -13.96
C SER A 39 -5.03 0.13 -14.35
N LYS A 40 -5.03 -0.18 -15.64
CA LYS A 40 -4.60 -1.48 -16.17
C LYS A 40 -3.08 -1.59 -16.33
N THR A 41 -2.38 -0.46 -16.37
CA THR A 41 -0.91 -0.38 -16.54
C THR A 41 -0.19 0.04 -15.27
N GLN A 42 -0.69 -0.43 -14.11
CA GLN A 42 -0.08 -0.16 -12.80
C GLN A 42 1.43 -0.41 -12.83
N PRO A 43 2.23 0.46 -12.18
CA PRO A 43 1.83 1.56 -11.28
C PRO A 43 1.49 2.89 -11.98
N TRP A 44 1.50 2.92 -13.31
CA TRP A 44 1.34 4.14 -14.10
C TRP A 44 -0.13 4.44 -14.40
N CYS A 45 -0.41 5.69 -14.77
CA CYS A 45 -1.74 6.13 -15.17
C CYS A 45 -2.00 5.87 -16.66
N ASP A 46 -3.12 5.22 -16.97
CA ASP A 46 -3.66 4.97 -18.32
C ASP A 46 -4.88 5.84 -18.67
N GLY A 47 -5.30 6.71 -17.77
CA GLY A 47 -6.51 7.53 -17.93
C GLY A 47 -7.78 6.92 -17.34
N SER A 48 -7.73 5.73 -16.74
CA SER A 48 -8.86 5.08 -16.06
C SER A 48 -9.37 5.84 -14.81
N HIS A 49 -8.72 6.93 -14.43
CA HIS A 49 -9.16 7.83 -13.35
C HIS A 49 -10.28 8.79 -13.78
N LYS A 50 -10.57 8.94 -15.09
CA LYS A 50 -11.62 9.82 -15.60
C LYS A 50 -12.97 9.46 -14.98
N GLY A 51 -13.70 10.47 -14.47
CA GLY A 51 -14.97 10.28 -13.76
C GLY A 51 -14.81 9.98 -12.25
N THR A 52 -13.59 9.76 -11.76
CA THR A 52 -13.31 9.69 -10.32
C THR A 52 -12.82 11.04 -9.79
N ARG A 53 -12.79 11.21 -8.45
CA ARG A 53 -12.20 12.39 -7.80
C ARG A 53 -10.67 12.36 -7.77
N PHE A 54 -10.04 11.27 -8.20
CA PHE A 54 -8.59 11.08 -8.14
C PHE A 54 -7.89 11.69 -9.35
N LYS A 55 -6.74 12.32 -9.11
CA LYS A 55 -5.84 12.84 -10.15
C LYS A 55 -4.50 12.10 -10.11
N PRO A 56 -3.90 11.77 -11.27
CA PRO A 56 -2.60 11.12 -11.30
C PRO A 56 -1.52 12.03 -10.69
N MET A 57 -0.53 11.42 -10.07
CA MET A 57 0.57 12.15 -9.43
C MET A 57 1.81 12.13 -10.31
N MET A 58 2.45 13.29 -10.47
CA MET A 58 3.69 13.41 -11.20
C MET A 58 4.83 12.79 -10.37
N TYR A 59 5.64 11.94 -10.99
CA TYR A 59 6.80 11.31 -10.38
C TYR A 59 8.03 11.54 -11.26
N ILE A 60 9.06 12.18 -10.69
CA ILE A 60 10.33 12.44 -11.35
C ILE A 60 11.45 11.84 -10.49
N PRO A 61 12.05 10.71 -10.90
CA PRO A 61 13.11 10.07 -10.13
C PRO A 61 14.42 10.85 -10.23
N GLN A 62 15.11 10.99 -9.10
CA GLN A 62 16.41 11.67 -9.02
C GLN A 62 17.57 10.82 -9.57
N THR A 63 17.38 9.51 -9.61
CA THR A 63 18.40 8.52 -9.99
C THR A 63 17.75 7.39 -10.78
N SER A 64 18.46 6.90 -11.81
CA SER A 64 18.01 5.76 -12.61
C SER A 64 18.18 4.47 -11.82
N GLY A 65 17.27 3.52 -12.00
CA GLY A 65 17.35 2.20 -11.36
C GLY A 65 15.99 1.62 -11.01
N TYR A 66 15.98 0.56 -10.22
CA TYR A 66 14.74 -0.06 -9.74
C TYR A 66 14.19 0.71 -8.54
N ARG A 67 12.88 0.97 -8.55
CA ARG A 67 12.15 1.62 -7.46
C ARG A 67 10.92 0.78 -7.12
N LEU A 68 10.63 0.71 -5.82
CA LEU A 68 9.39 0.14 -5.31
C LEU A 68 8.37 1.26 -5.19
N LEU A 69 7.29 1.15 -5.96
CA LEU A 69 6.16 2.07 -5.91
C LEU A 69 4.97 1.41 -5.21
N CYS A 70 4.21 2.22 -4.48
CA CYS A 70 3.07 1.75 -3.71
C CYS A 70 1.96 1.20 -4.63
N GLY A 71 1.49 -0.02 -4.35
CA GLY A 71 0.32 -0.61 -5.01
C GLY A 71 -1.00 -0.29 -4.31
N CYS A 72 -1.00 -0.26 -2.97
CA CYS A 72 -2.20 -0.05 -2.16
C CYS A 72 -2.78 1.37 -2.19
N LYS A 73 -2.00 2.37 -2.65
CA LYS A 73 -2.32 3.81 -2.72
C LYS A 73 -2.63 4.47 -1.37
N GLN A 74 -2.26 3.82 -0.26
CA GLN A 74 -2.45 4.30 1.11
C GLN A 74 -1.14 4.67 1.81
N SER A 75 -0.03 4.72 1.07
CA SER A 75 1.25 5.19 1.60
C SER A 75 1.16 6.64 2.08
N MET A 76 1.84 6.96 3.18
CA MET A 76 2.05 8.33 3.65
C MET A 76 2.99 9.12 2.73
N HIS A 77 3.88 8.42 2.01
CA HIS A 77 4.91 8.99 1.15
C HIS A 77 4.73 8.61 -0.32
N LEU A 78 3.51 8.76 -0.84
CA LEU A 78 3.20 8.50 -2.24
C LEU A 78 4.17 9.25 -3.18
N PRO A 79 4.66 8.60 -4.25
CA PRO A 79 4.29 7.28 -4.76
C PRO A 79 5.13 6.11 -4.20
N HIS A 80 6.00 6.37 -3.22
CA HIS A 80 6.94 5.39 -2.70
C HIS A 80 6.26 4.32 -1.84
N TYR A 81 6.90 3.16 -1.75
CA TYR A 81 6.49 2.10 -0.83
C TYR A 81 7.00 2.36 0.59
N ASP A 82 6.10 2.25 1.58
CA ASP A 82 6.37 2.48 3.01
C ASP A 82 5.70 1.44 3.93
N PHE A 83 5.46 0.21 3.43
CA PHE A 83 4.77 -0.87 4.15
C PHE A 83 3.30 -0.61 4.54
N ALA A 84 2.68 0.48 4.06
CA ALA A 84 1.25 0.72 4.27
C ALA A 84 0.36 -0.42 3.74
N ASP A 85 0.86 -1.27 2.84
CA ASP A 85 0.16 -2.47 2.36
C ASP A 85 -0.16 -3.46 3.48
N LEU A 86 0.67 -3.57 4.52
CA LEU A 86 0.42 -4.44 5.68
C LEU A 86 -0.85 -4.02 6.43
N TRP A 87 -1.01 -2.71 6.64
CA TRP A 87 -2.21 -2.15 7.24
C TRP A 87 -3.45 -2.40 6.37
N VAL A 88 -3.33 -2.21 5.05
CA VAL A 88 -4.42 -2.47 4.11
C VAL A 88 -4.84 -3.95 4.15
N ARG A 89 -3.88 -4.88 4.17
CA ARG A 89 -4.16 -6.32 4.27
C ARG A 89 -4.82 -6.68 5.60
N ALA A 90 -4.34 -6.11 6.71
CA ALA A 90 -4.92 -6.32 8.02
C ALA A 90 -6.39 -5.87 8.07
N ASN A 91 -6.69 -4.70 7.49
CA ASN A 91 -8.05 -4.18 7.42
C ASN A 91 -8.96 -4.98 6.47
N ARG A 92 -8.41 -5.60 5.41
CA ARG A 92 -9.17 -6.49 4.50
C ARG A 92 -9.60 -7.80 5.18
N ASN A 93 -8.80 -8.32 6.12
CA ASN A 93 -9.11 -9.56 6.83
C ASN A 93 -8.71 -9.47 8.31
N VAL A 94 -9.52 -8.75 9.07
CA VAL A 94 -9.30 -8.48 10.50
C VAL A 94 -9.19 -9.78 11.33
N PRO A 95 -10.05 -10.81 11.15
CA PRO A 95 -9.91 -12.06 11.91
C PRO A 95 -8.56 -12.76 11.68
N LYS A 96 -8.09 -12.81 10.43
CA LYS A 96 -6.78 -13.41 10.09
C LYS A 96 -5.63 -12.61 10.68
N ALA A 97 -5.71 -11.28 10.63
CA ALA A 97 -4.71 -10.41 11.22
C ALA A 97 -4.65 -10.56 12.75
N ALA A 98 -5.81 -10.61 13.42
CA ALA A 98 -5.90 -10.81 14.86
C ALA A 98 -5.35 -12.17 15.31
N ALA A 99 -5.64 -13.23 14.55
CA ALA A 99 -5.07 -14.56 14.84
C ALA A 99 -3.54 -14.55 14.70
N PHE A 100 -3.01 -13.91 13.65
CA PHE A 100 -1.57 -13.80 13.45
C PHE A 100 -0.89 -13.00 14.57
N THR A 101 -1.43 -11.85 14.95
CA THR A 101 -0.85 -11.02 16.02
C THR A 101 -0.90 -11.73 17.37
N TYR A 102 -1.99 -12.45 17.68
CA TYR A 102 -2.08 -13.26 18.90
C TYR A 102 -0.98 -14.31 18.96
N VAL A 103 -0.80 -15.10 17.89
CA VAL A 103 0.22 -16.16 17.85
C VAL A 103 1.63 -15.57 17.97
N ALA A 104 1.90 -14.45 17.29
CA ALA A 104 3.20 -13.78 17.36
C ALA A 104 3.53 -13.27 18.76
N LEU A 105 2.59 -12.58 19.42
CA LEU A 105 2.77 -12.05 20.76
C LEU A 105 2.87 -13.16 21.81
N PHE A 106 2.06 -14.21 21.70
CA PHE A 106 2.11 -15.36 22.60
C PHE A 106 3.45 -16.10 22.50
N SER A 107 3.92 -16.35 21.28
CA SER A 107 5.21 -17.01 21.04
C SER A 107 6.39 -16.15 21.52
N PHE A 108 6.34 -14.84 21.28
CA PHE A 108 7.34 -13.90 21.78
C PHE A 108 7.36 -13.88 23.30
N GLY A 109 6.21 -13.88 23.96
CA GLY A 109 6.10 -13.93 25.42
C GLY A 109 6.67 -15.22 26.03
N ILE A 110 6.43 -16.38 25.41
CA ILE A 110 7.06 -17.64 25.84
C ILE A 110 8.58 -17.54 25.67
N MET A 111 9.05 -17.10 24.51
CA MET A 111 10.48 -17.01 24.22
C MET A 111 11.19 -16.06 25.20
N THR A 112 10.62 -14.89 25.49
CA THR A 112 11.20 -13.95 26.46
C THR A 112 11.19 -14.52 27.87
N SER A 113 10.13 -15.24 28.26
CA SER A 113 10.11 -15.91 29.57
C SER A 113 11.26 -16.91 29.71
N TRP A 114 11.51 -17.73 28.69
CA TRP A 114 12.64 -18.67 28.67
C TRP A 114 14.02 -17.98 28.66
N LEU A 115 14.16 -16.85 27.96
CA LEU A 115 15.44 -16.14 27.85
C LEU A 115 15.81 -15.36 29.13
N PHE A 116 14.82 -14.81 29.83
CA PHE A 116 15.04 -13.94 30.99
C PHE A 116 14.79 -14.63 32.34
N HIS A 117 14.16 -15.81 32.34
CA HIS A 117 13.99 -16.66 33.52
C HIS A 117 14.41 -18.11 33.19
N PRO A 118 15.73 -18.39 33.05
CA PRO A 118 16.22 -19.75 32.93
C PRO A 118 15.92 -20.60 34.17
#